data_AF-A0AAF3FK10-F1
#
_entry.id   AF-A0AAF3FK10-F1
#
_cell.length_a   1.000
_cell.length_b   1.000
_cell.length_c   1.000
_cell.angle_alpha   90.00
_cell.angle_beta   90.00
_cell.angle_gamma   90.00
#
_symmetry.space_group_name_H-M   'P 1'
#
loop_
_entity.id
_entity.type
_entity.pdbx_description
1 polymer ?
#
loop_
_entity_poly.entity_id
_entity_poly.type
_entity_poly.pdbx_seq_one_letter_code
_entity_poly.pdbx_strand_id
1 'polypeptide(L)'
;MRILIIGSILCWFCLAKDNVPIIVTPPVLRLNSTNTIFITPLHRVNGPADIKVKVHELLQNGNYQTEYRHAKGKISGHAHPVSFKVNNDAIEANLTVTVSGHVEQQIRLLVAPDLRTIYLKTDKGFYKAGETINLRSVPITINGEIYVGQIEYALVNPDGFELTKHVVSAPNTPLSLTFDLPEHLFYGEWQIKARPINSQNQPLLNFAVSFQVTDYALPPFVLDFQILDGDSMTETKLTANAHYFHGGLVSGSVTLNCFDPDSQTPHEKQLHQPLLVGEVGGFDI
;
A
#
# COMPACT_ATOMS: atom_id res chain seq x y z
N MET A 1 58.95 37.60 45.06
CA MET A 1 57.71 36.81 45.20
C MET A 1 56.75 37.30 44.14
N ARG A 2 56.56 36.51 43.08
CA ARG A 2 55.79 36.87 41.88
C ARG A 2 54.30 36.61 42.12
N ILE A 3 53.46 37.62 41.89
CA ILE A 3 52.01 37.45 41.75
C ILE A 3 51.73 37.51 40.25
N LEU A 4 51.28 36.40 39.69
CA LEU A 4 50.97 36.26 38.26
C LEU A 4 49.45 36.31 38.09
N ILE A 5 48.98 37.33 37.38
CA ILE A 5 47.60 37.46 36.90
C ILE A 5 47.46 36.60 35.64
N ILE A 6 46.57 35.63 35.66
CA ILE A 6 46.03 34.98 34.45
C ILE A 6 44.51 34.95 34.69
N GLY A 7 43.67 35.72 34.02
CA GLY A 7 43.70 36.04 32.59
C GLY A 7 42.74 35.07 31.89
N SER A 8 41.44 35.27 32.11
CA SER A 8 40.34 34.50 31.51
C SER A 8 40.41 34.52 29.98
N ILE A 9 40.69 33.37 29.37
CA ILE A 9 40.43 33.15 27.96
C ILE A 9 39.03 32.56 27.86
N LEU A 10 38.07 33.44 27.57
CA LEU A 10 36.74 33.06 27.08
C LEU A 10 36.92 32.10 25.91
N CYS A 11 36.26 30.95 26.00
CA CYS A 11 36.06 30.00 24.93
C CYS A 11 35.44 30.70 23.73
N TRP A 12 36.25 31.05 22.73
CA TRP A 12 35.80 31.72 21.50
C TRP A 12 35.34 30.74 20.42
N PHE A 13 35.13 29.47 20.77
CA PHE A 13 34.51 28.48 19.90
C PHE A 13 33.02 28.36 20.23
N CYS A 14 32.27 29.44 19.96
CA CYS A 14 30.84 29.31 19.74
C CYS A 14 30.64 28.71 18.34
N LEU A 15 30.18 27.47 18.34
CA LEU A 15 29.63 26.69 17.22
C LEU A 15 29.33 27.51 15.96
N ALA A 16 30.10 27.27 14.90
CA ALA A 16 29.59 27.51 13.56
C ALA A 16 28.38 26.60 13.36
N LYS A 17 27.17 27.17 13.47
CA LYS A 17 25.95 26.52 13.00
C LYS A 17 26.15 26.28 11.50
N ASP A 18 26.40 25.03 11.12
CA ASP A 18 26.57 24.64 9.73
C ASP A 18 25.23 24.83 9.04
N ASN A 19 25.13 25.87 8.22
CA ASN A 19 23.98 26.08 7.37
C ASN A 19 24.12 25.12 6.18
N VAL A 20 23.75 23.87 6.40
CA VAL A 20 23.72 22.80 5.39
C VAL A 20 22.41 22.91 4.61
N PRO A 21 22.38 22.74 3.27
CA PRO A 21 21.13 22.88 2.53
C PRO A 21 20.21 21.70 2.87
N ILE A 22 18.90 21.95 2.92
CA ILE A 22 17.92 20.88 3.15
C ILE A 22 17.54 20.31 1.79
N ILE A 23 17.71 19.00 1.63
CA ILE A 23 17.33 18.26 0.43
C ILE A 23 16.25 17.25 0.80
N VAL A 24 15.12 17.32 0.11
CA VAL A 24 14.01 16.38 0.26
C VAL A 24 13.84 15.63 -1.05
N THR A 25 14.00 14.31 -0.99
CA THR A 25 13.84 13.41 -2.12
C THR A 25 12.68 12.45 -1.91
N PRO A 26 12.05 11.93 -2.98
CA PRO A 26 11.21 10.76 -2.84
C PRO A 26 12.07 9.56 -2.37
N PRO A 27 11.45 8.54 -1.77
CA PRO A 27 12.16 7.33 -1.35
C PRO A 27 12.64 6.49 -2.55
N VAL A 28 11.98 6.61 -3.70
CA VAL A 28 12.25 5.86 -4.93
C VAL A 28 11.97 6.78 -6.12
N LEU A 29 12.84 6.75 -7.13
CA LEU A 29 12.62 7.45 -8.40
C LEU A 29 11.80 6.59 -9.35
N ARG A 30 10.94 7.22 -10.15
CA ARG A 30 9.98 6.57 -11.02
C ARG A 30 10.41 6.64 -12.48
N LEU A 31 10.43 5.49 -13.15
CA LEU A 31 10.64 5.37 -14.60
C LEU A 31 9.47 5.98 -15.36
N ASN A 32 9.71 6.49 -16.58
CA ASN A 32 8.68 7.11 -17.44
C ASN A 32 7.91 8.28 -16.80
N SER A 33 8.36 8.79 -15.65
CA SER A 33 7.68 9.84 -14.89
C SER A 33 8.63 10.99 -14.59
N THR A 34 8.05 12.16 -14.32
CA THR A 34 8.83 13.35 -13.93
C THR A 34 9.08 13.30 -12.42
N ASN A 35 10.31 13.01 -12.04
CA ASN A 35 10.73 13.00 -10.64
C ASN A 35 11.05 14.42 -10.19
N THR A 36 10.64 14.78 -8.98
CA THR A 36 10.89 16.10 -8.42
C THR A 36 11.52 15.98 -7.04
N ILE A 37 12.59 16.73 -6.81
CA ILE A 37 13.23 16.90 -5.51
C ILE A 37 13.11 18.35 -5.06
N PHE A 38 13.11 18.59 -3.76
CA PHE A 38 13.08 19.94 -3.20
C PHE A 38 14.39 20.26 -2.53
N ILE A 39 14.96 21.41 -2.88
CA ILE A 39 16.23 21.88 -2.34
C ILE A 39 16.01 23.27 -1.74
N THR A 40 16.33 23.41 -0.46
CA THR A 40 16.30 24.68 0.26
C THR A 40 17.74 25.12 0.53
N PRO A 41 18.28 26.07 -0.26
CA PRO A 41 19.58 26.67 0.03
C PRO A 41 19.49 27.47 1.32
N LEU A 42 20.34 27.15 2.30
CA LEU A 42 20.38 27.86 3.58
C LEU A 42 21.63 28.75 3.61
N HIS A 43 21.49 30.03 3.28
CA HIS A 43 22.62 30.96 3.33
C HIS A 43 22.52 31.91 4.53
N ARG A 44 23.67 32.32 5.09
CA ARG A 44 23.71 33.28 6.22
C ARG A 44 23.33 34.70 5.81
N VAL A 45 23.51 35.01 4.53
CA VAL A 45 23.12 36.28 3.90
C VAL A 45 21.98 35.93 2.94
N ASN A 46 20.86 36.65 2.99
CA ASN A 46 19.71 36.46 2.09
C ASN A 46 20.08 36.84 0.64
N GLY A 47 20.89 36.01 -0.01
CA GLY A 47 21.38 36.18 -1.36
C GLY A 47 20.96 35.03 -2.27
N PRO A 48 21.03 35.26 -3.60
CA PRO A 48 20.80 34.21 -4.58
C PRO A 48 21.88 33.11 -4.47
N ALA A 49 21.46 31.86 -4.50
CA ALA A 49 22.32 30.68 -4.56
C ALA A 49 22.05 29.90 -5.85
N ASP A 50 23.09 29.38 -6.48
CA ASP A 50 22.94 28.48 -7.63
C ASP A 50 22.85 27.04 -7.13
N ILE A 51 21.93 26.28 -7.72
CA ILE A 51 21.69 24.87 -7.40
C ILE A 51 22.03 24.05 -8.65
N LYS A 52 22.99 23.13 -8.52
CA LYS A 52 23.34 22.16 -9.56
C LYS A 52 22.98 20.78 -9.06
N VAL A 53 22.26 20.03 -9.87
CA VAL A 53 21.89 18.64 -9.62
C VAL A 53 22.43 17.81 -10.77
N LYS A 54 23.23 16.82 -10.44
CA LYS A 54 23.74 15.81 -11.38
C LYS A 54 23.13 14.47 -10.99
N VAL A 55 22.45 13.82 -11.92
CA VAL A 55 21.82 12.51 -11.72
C VAL A 55 22.68 11.51 -12.47
N HIS A 56 23.36 10.61 -11.75
CA HIS A 56 24.22 9.58 -12.32
C HIS A 56 23.52 8.22 -12.24
N GLU A 57 23.06 7.71 -13.37
CA GLU A 57 22.17 6.56 -13.48
C GLU A 57 22.96 5.32 -13.88
N LEU A 58 22.75 4.21 -13.18
CA LEU A 58 23.21 2.89 -13.59
C LEU A 58 22.10 2.21 -14.40
N LEU A 59 22.42 1.83 -15.63
CA LEU A 59 21.49 1.14 -16.52
C LEU A 59 21.63 -0.39 -16.39
N GLN A 60 20.59 -1.14 -16.80
CA GLN A 60 20.60 -2.60 -16.78
C GLN A 60 21.75 -3.24 -17.59
N ASN A 61 22.24 -2.56 -18.63
CA ASN A 61 23.38 -3.02 -19.44
C ASN A 61 24.75 -2.76 -18.78
N GLY A 62 24.78 -2.22 -17.56
CA GLY A 62 25.99 -1.86 -16.83
C GLY A 62 26.61 -0.51 -17.23
N ASN A 63 26.03 0.19 -18.22
CA ASN A 63 26.48 1.52 -18.60
C ASN A 63 25.96 2.58 -17.63
N TYR A 64 26.65 3.71 -17.61
CA TYR A 64 26.24 4.87 -16.85
C TYR A 64 25.74 5.98 -17.76
N GLN A 65 24.67 6.65 -17.37
CA GLN A 65 24.25 7.90 -17.96
C GLN A 65 24.22 9.00 -16.93
N THR A 66 24.37 10.24 -17.38
CA THR A 66 24.39 11.39 -16.49
C THR A 66 23.54 12.51 -17.05
N GLU A 67 22.56 12.93 -16.27
CA GLU A 67 21.76 14.09 -16.54
C GLU A 67 22.15 15.25 -15.63
N TYR A 68 22.15 16.48 -16.17
CA TYR A 68 22.46 17.70 -15.43
C TYR A 68 21.24 18.63 -15.38
N ARG A 69 21.03 19.24 -14.22
CA ARG A 69 20.07 20.32 -13.99
C ARG A 69 20.75 21.46 -13.27
N HIS A 70 20.49 22.68 -13.73
CA HIS A 70 21.06 23.88 -13.15
C HIS A 70 19.96 24.93 -12.96
N ALA A 71 19.78 25.34 -11.71
CA ALA A 71 18.87 26.38 -11.31
C ALA A 71 19.68 27.55 -10.75
N LYS A 72 19.84 28.61 -11.54
CA LYS A 72 20.58 29.81 -11.15
C LYS A 72 19.73 30.76 -10.30
N GLY A 73 20.39 31.48 -9.39
CA GLY A 73 19.83 32.64 -8.71
C GLY A 73 18.63 32.35 -7.79
N LYS A 74 18.63 31.20 -7.10
CA LYS A 74 17.52 30.78 -6.23
C LYS A 74 17.60 31.44 -4.86
N ILE A 75 16.46 31.85 -4.31
CA ILE A 75 16.41 32.67 -3.09
C ILE A 75 16.70 31.78 -1.88
N SER A 76 17.67 32.16 -1.05
CA SER A 76 17.97 31.43 0.19
C SER A 76 16.76 31.38 1.13
N GLY A 77 16.55 30.25 1.80
CA GLY A 77 15.44 30.02 2.74
C GLY A 77 14.14 29.48 2.13
N HIS A 78 14.01 29.45 0.80
CA HIS A 78 12.85 28.87 0.12
C HIS A 78 13.17 27.50 -0.50
N ALA A 79 12.19 26.59 -0.45
CA ALA A 79 12.27 25.31 -1.14
C ALA A 79 12.09 25.50 -2.64
N HIS A 80 13.03 24.97 -3.43
CA HIS A 80 12.97 25.02 -4.89
C HIS A 80 12.80 23.62 -5.46
N PRO A 81 11.76 23.39 -6.29
CA PRO A 81 11.61 22.12 -6.99
C PRO A 81 12.63 22.02 -8.13
N VAL A 82 13.28 20.86 -8.24
CA VAL A 82 14.09 20.48 -9.39
C VAL A 82 13.52 19.19 -9.96
N SER A 83 13.04 19.26 -11.20
CA SER A 83 12.40 18.14 -11.87
C SER A 83 13.27 17.57 -12.99
N PHE A 84 13.31 16.25 -13.08
CA PHE A 84 14.09 15.49 -14.07
C PHE A 84 13.42 14.16 -14.39
N LYS A 85 13.83 13.52 -15.48
CA LYS A 85 13.32 12.21 -15.89
C LYS A 85 14.46 11.20 -15.78
N VAL A 86 14.14 10.02 -15.29
CA VAL A 86 15.11 8.93 -15.20
C VAL A 86 15.00 8.07 -16.46
N ASN A 87 16.12 7.57 -16.97
CA ASN A 87 16.10 6.65 -18.11
C ASN A 87 15.29 5.39 -17.80
N ASN A 88 14.57 4.88 -18.80
CA ASN A 88 13.67 3.72 -18.69
C ASN A 88 14.37 2.44 -18.26
N ASP A 89 15.68 2.37 -18.46
CA ASP A 89 16.50 1.18 -18.22
C ASP A 89 17.32 1.33 -16.93
N ALA A 90 17.12 2.41 -16.17
CA ALA A 90 17.85 2.67 -14.95
C ALA A 90 17.39 1.74 -13.82
N ILE A 91 18.37 1.16 -13.12
CA ILE A 91 18.12 0.35 -11.91
C ILE A 91 18.42 1.12 -10.63
N GLU A 92 19.28 2.14 -10.73
CA GLU A 92 19.73 2.94 -9.60
C GLU A 92 20.17 4.33 -10.08
N ALA A 93 20.00 5.34 -9.23
CA ALA A 93 20.50 6.69 -9.49
C ALA A 93 21.22 7.27 -8.27
N ASN A 94 22.40 7.84 -8.52
CA ASN A 94 23.17 8.63 -7.57
C ASN A 94 23.01 10.11 -7.89
N LEU A 95 22.31 10.83 -7.01
CA LEU A 95 22.14 12.27 -7.12
C LEU A 95 23.31 12.95 -6.45
N THR A 96 23.91 13.89 -7.16
CA THR A 96 24.94 14.79 -6.64
C THR A 96 24.39 16.20 -6.67
N VAL A 97 24.20 16.80 -5.50
CA VAL A 97 23.63 18.14 -5.34
C VAL A 97 24.72 19.10 -4.86
N THR A 98 24.94 20.16 -5.63
CA THR A 98 25.87 21.24 -5.31
C THR A 98 25.08 22.54 -5.16
N VAL A 99 25.18 23.17 -4.00
CA VAL A 99 24.62 24.51 -3.72
C VAL A 99 25.78 25.49 -3.54
N SER A 100 25.67 26.70 -4.09
CA SER A 100 26.71 27.73 -3.99
C SER A 100 27.21 27.92 -2.56
N GLY A 101 28.52 27.72 -2.37
CA GLY A 101 29.20 27.92 -1.08
C GLY A 101 28.95 26.81 -0.06
N HIS A 102 28.43 25.64 -0.46
CA HIS A 102 28.20 24.48 0.41
C HIS A 102 28.92 23.25 -0.16
N VAL A 103 29.18 22.27 0.71
CA VAL A 103 29.79 20.99 0.32
C VAL A 103 28.80 20.19 -0.52
N GLU A 104 29.33 19.47 -1.51
CA GLU A 104 28.57 18.55 -2.34
C GLU A 104 27.91 17.45 -1.50
N GLN A 105 26.64 17.16 -1.80
CA GLN A 105 25.90 16.07 -1.16
C GLN A 105 25.55 14.99 -2.18
N GLN A 106 25.76 13.74 -1.79
CA GLN A 106 25.44 12.58 -2.62
C GLN A 106 24.33 11.76 -1.98
N ILE A 107 23.32 11.41 -2.77
CA ILE A 107 22.14 10.66 -2.33
C ILE A 107 21.93 9.52 -3.32
N ARG A 108 21.97 8.30 -2.81
CA ARG A 108 21.70 7.08 -3.58
C ARG A 108 20.22 6.75 -3.48
N LEU A 109 19.52 6.68 -4.62
CA LEU A 109 18.10 6.34 -4.69
C LEU A 109 17.89 5.12 -5.59
N LEU A 110 16.95 4.28 -5.18
CA LEU A 110 16.45 3.19 -6.01
C LEU A 110 15.56 3.74 -7.12
N VAL A 111 15.50 3.01 -8.23
CA VAL A 111 14.60 3.30 -9.35
C VAL A 111 13.55 2.20 -9.45
N ALA A 112 12.30 2.58 -9.68
CA ALA A 112 11.17 1.68 -9.83
C ALA A 112 10.21 2.13 -10.94
N PRO A 113 9.36 1.25 -11.47
CA PRO A 113 8.27 1.64 -12.36
C PRO A 113 7.36 2.71 -11.74
N ASP A 114 6.75 3.57 -12.58
CA ASP A 114 5.67 4.49 -12.18
C ASP A 114 4.35 3.75 -11.90
N LEU A 115 4.40 2.88 -10.90
CA LEU A 115 3.26 2.15 -10.39
C LEU A 115 3.00 2.58 -8.95
N ARG A 116 1.77 3.04 -8.70
CA ARG A 116 1.30 3.41 -7.37
C ARG A 116 0.60 2.25 -6.70
N THR A 117 -0.32 1.60 -7.40
CA THR A 117 -1.12 0.51 -6.87
C THR A 117 -1.66 -0.38 -7.98
N ILE A 118 -1.95 -1.64 -7.65
CA ILE A 118 -2.72 -2.55 -8.49
C ILE A 118 -3.98 -2.93 -7.73
N TYR A 119 -5.13 -2.46 -8.20
CA TYR A 119 -6.41 -2.90 -7.66
C TYR A 119 -6.75 -4.27 -8.22
N LEU A 120 -6.85 -5.25 -7.33
CA LEU A 120 -7.17 -6.62 -7.64
C LEU A 120 -8.55 -6.95 -7.10
N LYS A 121 -9.40 -7.55 -7.92
CA LYS A 121 -10.72 -8.01 -7.52
C LYS A 121 -11.02 -9.36 -8.15
N THR A 122 -11.34 -10.34 -7.32
CA THR A 122 -11.87 -11.63 -7.75
C THR A 122 -13.39 -11.55 -7.92
N ASP A 123 -13.96 -12.48 -8.68
CA ASP A 123 -15.41 -12.59 -8.87
C ASP A 123 -16.14 -13.09 -7.62
N LYS A 124 -15.48 -13.92 -6.80
CA LYS A 124 -15.99 -14.46 -5.53
C LYS A 124 -14.95 -14.32 -4.43
N GLY A 125 -15.41 -14.37 -3.18
CA GLY A 125 -14.53 -14.48 -2.00
C GLY A 125 -14.26 -15.92 -1.57
N PHE A 126 -15.08 -16.87 -2.05
CA PHE A 126 -15.00 -18.29 -1.72
C PHE A 126 -15.05 -19.12 -3.00
N TYR A 127 -14.20 -20.14 -3.06
CA TYR A 127 -14.10 -21.07 -4.19
C TYR A 127 -14.03 -22.51 -3.69
N LYS A 128 -14.46 -23.43 -4.55
CA LYS A 128 -14.26 -24.87 -4.36
C LYS A 128 -13.03 -25.33 -5.13
N ALA A 129 -12.53 -26.51 -4.77
CA ALA A 129 -11.52 -27.18 -5.58
C ALA A 129 -12.02 -27.42 -7.02
N GLY A 130 -11.13 -27.28 -8.00
CA GLY A 130 -11.47 -27.40 -9.43
C GLY A 130 -12.15 -26.19 -10.07
N GLU A 131 -12.50 -25.14 -9.31
CA GLU A 131 -13.11 -23.93 -9.90
C GLU A 131 -12.09 -23.00 -10.55
N THR A 132 -12.57 -22.20 -11.52
CA THR A 132 -11.79 -21.11 -12.13
C THR A 132 -12.08 -19.78 -11.43
N ILE A 133 -11.02 -19.08 -11.06
CA ILE A 133 -11.06 -17.73 -10.49
C ILE A 133 -11.01 -16.71 -11.62
N ASN A 134 -11.95 -15.78 -11.65
CA ASN A 134 -11.90 -14.65 -12.57
C ASN A 134 -11.36 -13.41 -11.83
N LEU A 135 -10.18 -12.95 -12.25
CA LEU A 135 -9.51 -11.79 -11.68
C LEU A 135 -9.68 -10.58 -12.59
N ARG A 136 -10.10 -9.45 -12.02
CA ARG A 136 -9.99 -8.13 -12.63
C ARG A 136 -8.85 -7.36 -11.99
N SER A 137 -7.96 -6.83 -12.81
CA SER A 137 -6.80 -6.05 -12.37
C SER A 137 -6.80 -4.66 -13.00
N VAL A 138 -6.56 -3.63 -12.18
CA VAL A 138 -6.45 -2.23 -12.62
C VAL A 138 -5.16 -1.64 -12.02
N PRO A 139 -4.05 -1.64 -12.78
CA PRO A 139 -2.80 -1.05 -12.35
C PRO A 139 -2.82 0.46 -12.61
N ILE A 140 -2.49 1.27 -11.59
CA ILE A 140 -2.60 2.73 -11.64
C ILE A 140 -1.26 3.39 -11.31
N THR A 141 -0.89 4.41 -12.09
CA THR A 141 0.31 5.24 -11.90
C THR A 141 0.15 6.22 -10.74
N ILE A 142 1.21 6.94 -10.37
CA ILE A 142 1.11 7.98 -9.32
C ILE A 142 0.11 9.08 -9.68
N ASN A 143 -0.03 9.37 -10.97
CA ASN A 143 -0.88 10.42 -11.51
C ASN A 143 -2.35 9.98 -11.71
N GLY A 144 -2.67 8.71 -11.41
CA GLY A 144 -4.03 8.18 -11.56
C GLY A 144 -4.34 7.63 -12.96
N GLU A 145 -3.36 7.53 -13.85
CA GLU A 145 -3.51 6.93 -15.16
C GLU A 145 -3.34 5.41 -15.10
N ILE A 146 -3.80 4.68 -16.13
CA ILE A 146 -3.56 3.24 -16.19
C ILE A 146 -2.08 3.00 -16.49
N TYR A 147 -1.44 2.18 -15.67
CA TYR A 147 -0.04 1.83 -15.85
C TYR A 147 0.16 0.96 -17.10
N VAL A 148 1.14 1.34 -17.92
CA VAL A 148 1.56 0.59 -19.11
C VAL A 148 2.90 -0.07 -18.83
N GLY A 149 2.93 -1.40 -18.85
CA GLY A 149 4.13 -2.19 -18.57
C GLY A 149 3.80 -3.65 -18.31
N GLN A 150 4.82 -4.46 -18.03
CA GLN A 150 4.63 -5.90 -17.76
C GLN A 150 4.38 -6.14 -16.28
N ILE A 151 3.30 -6.87 -15.98
CA ILE A 151 2.92 -7.29 -14.63
C ILE A 151 2.89 -8.81 -14.59
N GLU A 152 3.57 -9.36 -13.58
CA GLU A 152 3.52 -10.77 -13.22
C GLU A 152 2.40 -10.97 -12.19
N TYR A 153 1.52 -11.95 -12.45
CA TYR A 153 0.50 -12.42 -11.53
C TYR A 153 0.81 -13.85 -11.11
N ALA A 154 0.82 -14.14 -9.81
CA ALA A 154 1.13 -15.46 -9.27
C ALA A 154 0.00 -15.96 -8.37
N LEU A 155 -0.49 -17.17 -8.62
CA LEU A 155 -1.41 -17.88 -7.72
C LEU A 155 -0.59 -18.52 -6.58
N VAL A 156 -0.96 -18.22 -5.35
CA VAL A 156 -0.24 -18.61 -4.14
C VAL A 156 -1.15 -19.43 -3.24
N ASN A 157 -0.65 -20.60 -2.82
CA ASN A 157 -1.36 -21.47 -1.90
C ASN A 157 -1.24 -20.98 -0.42
N PRO A 158 -1.94 -21.61 0.53
CA PRO A 158 -1.91 -21.20 1.95
C PRO A 158 -0.53 -21.32 2.59
N ASP A 159 0.32 -22.21 2.09
CA ASP A 159 1.70 -22.39 2.57
C ASP A 159 2.68 -21.36 1.97
N GLY A 160 2.21 -20.50 1.06
CA GLY A 160 3.01 -19.44 0.44
C GLY A 160 3.73 -19.83 -0.86
N PHE A 161 3.48 -21.02 -1.43
CA PHE A 161 4.04 -21.46 -2.69
C PHE A 161 3.32 -20.85 -3.89
N GLU A 162 4.09 -20.27 -4.83
CA GLU A 162 3.60 -19.76 -6.11
C GLU A 162 3.43 -20.94 -7.10
N LEU A 163 2.19 -21.31 -7.44
CA LEU A 163 1.88 -22.46 -8.30
C LEU A 163 1.94 -22.11 -9.80
N THR A 164 1.29 -21.02 -10.17
CA THR A 164 1.14 -20.60 -11.57
C THR A 164 1.48 -19.13 -11.70
N LYS A 165 2.15 -18.77 -12.80
CA LYS A 165 2.53 -17.39 -13.12
C LYS A 165 2.04 -16.98 -14.50
N HIS A 166 1.44 -15.80 -14.58
CA HIS A 166 1.08 -15.16 -15.84
C HIS A 166 1.78 -13.82 -15.93
N VAL A 167 2.53 -13.61 -17.01
CA VAL A 167 3.12 -12.30 -17.32
C VAL A 167 2.25 -11.66 -18.41
N VAL A 168 1.66 -10.52 -18.08
CA VAL A 168 0.78 -9.79 -18.99
C VAL A 168 1.31 -8.38 -19.17
N SER A 169 1.46 -7.97 -20.43
CA SER A 169 1.66 -6.56 -20.75
C SER A 169 0.33 -5.84 -20.53
N ALA A 170 0.26 -4.98 -19.51
CA ALA A 170 -0.92 -4.17 -19.23
C ALA A 170 -1.13 -3.19 -20.40
N PRO A 171 -2.20 -3.38 -21.21
CA PRO A 171 -2.63 -2.35 -22.12
C PRO A 171 -3.14 -1.17 -21.30
N ASN A 172 -3.37 -0.02 -21.94
CA ASN A 172 -3.99 1.15 -21.30
C ASN A 172 -5.50 0.92 -20.97
N THR A 173 -5.86 -0.28 -20.52
CA THR A 173 -7.20 -0.72 -20.14
C THR A 173 -7.12 -1.71 -18.96
N PRO A 174 -8.21 -1.87 -18.19
CA PRO A 174 -8.32 -2.92 -17.19
C PRO A 174 -8.03 -4.31 -17.77
N LEU A 175 -7.40 -5.16 -16.97
CA LEU A 175 -7.04 -6.53 -17.31
C LEU A 175 -8.04 -7.51 -16.72
N SER A 176 -8.33 -8.57 -17.48
CA SER A 176 -9.08 -9.75 -17.01
C SER A 176 -8.18 -10.97 -17.15
N LEU A 177 -7.99 -11.71 -16.06
CA LEU A 177 -7.19 -12.93 -16.01
C LEU A 177 -8.02 -14.06 -15.39
N THR A 178 -7.65 -15.30 -15.72
CA THR A 178 -8.27 -16.50 -15.14
C THR A 178 -7.22 -17.38 -14.52
N PHE A 179 -7.55 -18.01 -13.39
CA PHE A 179 -6.70 -18.99 -12.71
C PHE A 179 -7.52 -20.22 -12.37
N ASP A 180 -7.08 -21.38 -12.83
CA ASP A 180 -7.74 -22.65 -12.51
C ASP A 180 -7.20 -23.22 -11.20
N LEU A 181 -8.10 -23.52 -10.26
CA LEU A 181 -7.74 -24.22 -9.03
C LEU A 181 -7.61 -25.72 -9.29
N PRO A 182 -6.56 -26.39 -8.75
CA PRO A 182 -6.46 -27.84 -8.85
C PRO A 182 -7.65 -28.56 -8.18
N GLU A 183 -8.02 -29.73 -8.69
CA GLU A 183 -9.05 -30.58 -8.05
C GLU A 183 -8.60 -31.14 -6.70
N HIS A 184 -7.29 -31.33 -6.53
CA HIS A 184 -6.67 -31.78 -5.28
C HIS A 184 -5.75 -30.68 -4.75
N LEU A 185 -6.23 -29.94 -3.75
CA LEU A 185 -5.54 -28.81 -3.16
C LEU A 185 -5.73 -28.75 -1.64
N PHE A 186 -4.98 -27.86 -0.98
CA PHE A 186 -5.17 -27.56 0.43
C PHE A 186 -6.23 -26.47 0.61
N TYR A 187 -7.18 -26.70 1.51
CA TYR A 187 -8.14 -25.66 1.92
C TYR A 187 -7.46 -24.56 2.72
N GLY A 188 -8.07 -23.38 2.73
CA GLY A 188 -7.62 -22.22 3.49
C GLY A 188 -7.58 -20.95 2.66
N GLU A 189 -6.78 -19.98 3.13
CA GLU A 189 -6.61 -18.69 2.47
C GLU A 189 -5.59 -18.80 1.33
N TRP A 190 -6.06 -18.56 0.12
CA TRP A 190 -5.24 -18.47 -1.09
C TRP A 190 -5.09 -17.02 -1.51
N GLN A 191 -4.07 -16.72 -2.30
CA GLN A 191 -3.79 -15.36 -2.76
C GLN A 191 -3.44 -15.32 -4.23
N ILE A 192 -3.80 -14.24 -4.92
CA ILE A 192 -3.16 -13.86 -6.18
C ILE A 192 -2.29 -12.64 -5.92
N LYS A 193 -0.98 -12.78 -6.14
CA LYS A 193 -0.01 -11.69 -6.04
C LYS A 193 0.20 -11.05 -7.41
N ALA A 194 0.30 -9.74 -7.47
CA ALA A 194 0.61 -8.98 -8.68
C ALA A 194 1.79 -8.04 -8.41
N ARG A 195 2.76 -8.01 -9.33
CA ARG A 195 3.96 -7.17 -9.24
C ARG A 195 4.53 -6.85 -10.61
N PRO A 196 5.17 -5.68 -10.83
CA PRO A 196 5.95 -5.44 -12.03
C PRO A 196 7.03 -6.51 -12.25
N ILE A 197 7.38 -6.77 -13.51
CA ILE A 197 8.48 -7.69 -13.81
C ILE A 197 9.79 -7.19 -13.16
N ASN A 198 10.65 -8.12 -12.72
CA ASN A 198 11.93 -7.83 -12.04
C ASN A 198 11.82 -7.03 -10.73
N SER A 199 10.64 -6.95 -10.11
CA SER A 199 10.42 -6.23 -8.84
C SER A 199 10.19 -7.14 -7.63
N GLN A 200 10.56 -8.43 -7.72
CA GLN A 200 10.34 -9.42 -6.65
C GLN A 200 10.91 -8.98 -5.30
N ASN A 201 12.07 -8.32 -5.32
CA ASN A 201 12.77 -7.82 -4.13
C ASN A 201 12.32 -6.42 -3.68
N GLN A 202 11.24 -5.87 -4.24
CA GLN A 202 10.69 -4.56 -3.89
C GLN A 202 9.34 -4.73 -3.19
N PRO A 203 9.31 -4.87 -1.85
CA PRO A 203 8.07 -5.14 -1.09
C PRO A 203 6.94 -4.13 -1.36
N LEU A 204 7.31 -2.87 -1.63
CA LEU A 204 6.37 -1.78 -1.90
C LEU A 204 5.61 -1.93 -3.23
N LEU A 205 6.01 -2.86 -4.11
CA LEU A 205 5.38 -3.12 -5.40
C LEU A 205 4.73 -4.51 -5.47
N ASN A 206 4.55 -5.17 -4.32
CA ASN A 206 3.83 -6.43 -4.22
C ASN A 206 2.40 -6.15 -3.76
N PHE A 207 1.43 -6.44 -4.62
CA PHE A 207 0.01 -6.32 -4.34
C PHE A 207 -0.62 -7.71 -4.28
N ALA A 208 -1.63 -7.90 -3.45
CA ALA A 208 -2.29 -9.19 -3.32
C ALA A 208 -3.80 -9.04 -3.08
N VAL A 209 -4.54 -10.05 -3.53
CA VAL A 209 -5.93 -10.27 -3.13
C VAL A 209 -6.03 -11.68 -2.56
N SER A 210 -6.67 -11.79 -1.39
CA SER A 210 -6.96 -13.07 -0.75
C SER A 210 -8.37 -13.57 -1.09
N PHE A 211 -8.53 -14.89 -1.12
CA PHE A 211 -9.82 -15.56 -1.19
C PHE A 211 -9.73 -16.91 -0.45
N GLN A 212 -10.87 -17.44 -0.03
CA GLN A 212 -10.94 -18.70 0.70
C GLN A 212 -11.25 -19.85 -0.26
N VAL A 213 -10.53 -20.96 -0.10
CA VAL A 213 -10.84 -22.21 -0.78
C VAL A 213 -11.33 -23.22 0.24
N THR A 214 -12.58 -23.63 0.09
CA THR A 214 -13.25 -24.58 0.99
C THR A 214 -14.37 -25.28 0.24
N ASP A 215 -14.75 -26.46 0.71
CA ASP A 215 -16.02 -27.05 0.31
C ASP A 215 -17.16 -26.30 0.97
N TYR A 216 -18.13 -25.86 0.17
CA TYR A 216 -19.34 -25.21 0.65
C TYR A 216 -20.55 -25.60 -0.19
N ALA A 217 -21.72 -25.60 0.44
CA ALA A 217 -23.00 -25.56 -0.26
C ALA A 217 -23.51 -24.12 -0.22
N LEU A 218 -24.02 -23.61 -1.34
CA LEU A 218 -24.59 -22.27 -1.34
C LEU A 218 -25.84 -22.27 -0.44
N PRO A 219 -25.88 -21.45 0.62
CA PRO A 219 -27.07 -21.38 1.47
C PRO A 219 -28.26 -20.94 0.62
N PRO A 220 -29.44 -21.54 0.75
CA PRO A 220 -30.58 -21.17 -0.10
C PRO A 220 -31.26 -19.85 0.31
N PHE A 221 -30.94 -19.33 1.49
CA PHE A 221 -31.51 -18.10 2.06
C PHE A 221 -30.45 -17.28 2.79
N VAL A 222 -30.78 -16.02 3.04
CA VAL A 222 -29.98 -15.07 3.81
C VAL A 222 -30.62 -14.85 5.18
N LEU A 223 -29.78 -14.74 6.20
CA LEU A 223 -30.16 -14.34 7.56
C LEU A 223 -29.54 -12.98 7.86
N ASP A 224 -30.39 -12.00 8.15
CA ASP A 224 -29.97 -10.67 8.58
C ASP A 224 -30.26 -10.50 10.06
N PHE A 225 -29.22 -10.14 10.81
CA PHE A 225 -29.33 -9.78 12.21
C PHE A 225 -29.11 -8.28 12.36
N GLN A 226 -30.03 -7.61 13.03
CA GLN A 226 -29.99 -6.18 13.26
C GLN A 226 -30.04 -5.92 14.77
N ILE A 227 -29.11 -5.09 15.24
CA ILE A 227 -29.06 -4.56 16.59
C ILE A 227 -29.11 -3.05 16.45
N LEU A 228 -29.86 -2.36 17.30
CA LEU A 228 -29.92 -0.91 17.30
C LEU A 228 -28.71 -0.34 18.03
N ASP A 229 -27.99 0.57 17.37
CA ASP A 229 -26.87 1.28 17.98
C ASP A 229 -27.40 2.19 19.11
N GLY A 230 -26.87 2.00 20.32
CA GLY A 230 -27.19 2.83 21.50
C GLY A 230 -28.15 2.20 22.52
N ASP A 231 -28.54 0.93 22.33
CA ASP A 231 -29.28 0.17 23.35
C ASP A 231 -28.43 -0.02 24.63
N SER A 232 -29.12 -0.16 25.77
CA SER A 232 -28.48 -0.44 27.05
C SER A 232 -27.77 -1.81 27.00
N MET A 233 -26.59 -1.91 27.62
CA MET A 233 -25.86 -3.18 27.78
C MET A 233 -26.64 -4.26 28.55
N THR A 234 -27.76 -3.89 29.18
CA THR A 234 -28.62 -4.78 29.97
C THR A 234 -29.83 -5.32 29.21
N GLU A 235 -30.24 -4.66 28.11
CA GLU A 235 -31.39 -5.04 27.29
C GLU A 235 -31.05 -4.67 25.85
N THR A 236 -30.61 -5.65 25.06
CA THR A 236 -30.27 -5.44 23.65
C THR A 236 -31.32 -6.11 22.77
N LYS A 237 -32.07 -5.31 22.01
CA LYS A 237 -33.09 -5.84 21.11
C LYS A 237 -32.44 -6.32 19.81
N LEU A 238 -32.34 -7.64 19.66
CA LEU A 238 -31.94 -8.26 18.40
C LEU A 238 -33.18 -8.45 17.51
N THR A 239 -33.06 -8.14 16.22
CA THR A 239 -34.06 -8.49 15.20
C THR A 239 -33.43 -9.44 14.19
N ALA A 240 -34.07 -10.59 13.96
CA ALA A 240 -33.61 -11.61 13.01
C ALA A 240 -34.59 -11.73 11.84
N ASN A 241 -34.11 -11.52 10.62
CA ASN A 241 -34.90 -11.61 9.39
C ASN A 241 -34.33 -12.70 8.48
N ALA A 242 -35.18 -13.56 7.95
CA ALA A 242 -34.80 -14.63 7.03
C ALA A 242 -35.56 -14.50 5.71
N HIS A 243 -34.85 -14.52 4.59
CA HIS A 243 -35.46 -14.42 3.27
C HIS A 243 -34.66 -15.18 2.20
N TYR A 244 -35.34 -15.73 1.20
CA TYR A 244 -34.69 -16.31 0.03
C TYR A 244 -34.07 -15.19 -0.83
N PHE A 245 -33.07 -15.51 -1.67
CA PHE A 245 -32.44 -14.50 -2.54
C PHE A 245 -33.40 -13.79 -3.53
N HIS A 246 -34.55 -14.38 -3.82
CA HIS A 246 -35.60 -13.77 -4.65
C HIS A 246 -36.60 -12.93 -3.83
N GLY A 247 -36.35 -12.72 -2.53
CA GLY A 247 -37.19 -11.96 -1.61
C GLY A 247 -38.33 -12.75 -0.98
N GLY A 248 -38.46 -14.04 -1.26
CA GLY A 248 -39.47 -14.91 -0.65
C GLY A 248 -39.26 -15.06 0.86
N LEU A 249 -40.34 -15.15 1.62
CA LEU A 249 -40.29 -15.36 3.07
C LEU A 249 -39.83 -16.77 3.40
N VAL A 250 -39.01 -16.89 4.45
CA VAL A 250 -38.53 -18.16 4.99
C VAL A 250 -39.21 -18.41 6.33
N SER A 251 -39.82 -19.58 6.49
CA SER A 251 -40.36 -20.03 7.77
C SER A 251 -39.44 -21.09 8.37
N GLY A 252 -39.12 -20.94 9.65
CA GLY A 252 -38.17 -21.81 10.32
C GLY A 252 -38.07 -21.48 11.81
N SER A 253 -37.02 -21.98 12.45
CA SER A 253 -36.67 -21.62 13.82
C SER A 253 -35.23 -21.13 13.83
N VAL A 254 -34.95 -20.15 14.67
CA VAL A 254 -33.60 -19.60 14.89
C VAL A 254 -33.23 -19.90 16.33
N THR A 255 -31.99 -20.32 16.56
CA THR A 255 -31.41 -20.46 17.90
C THR A 255 -30.23 -19.51 18.01
N LEU A 256 -30.24 -18.66 19.03
CA LEU A 256 -29.23 -17.64 19.27
C LEU A 256 -28.42 -18.01 20.50
N ASN A 257 -27.10 -17.96 20.38
CA ASN A 257 -26.18 -18.20 21.48
C ASN A 257 -25.40 -16.92 21.74
N CYS A 258 -25.59 -16.32 22.91
CA CYS A 258 -24.87 -15.13 23.36
C CYS A 258 -23.70 -15.55 24.26
N PHE A 259 -22.52 -14.97 24.03
CA PHE A 259 -21.33 -15.25 24.82
C PHE A 259 -20.86 -13.95 25.48
N ASP A 260 -20.81 -13.93 26.81
CA ASP A 260 -20.14 -12.86 27.56
C ASP A 260 -18.64 -13.18 27.66
N PRO A 261 -17.76 -12.39 27.01
CA PRO A 261 -16.33 -12.65 26.96
C PRO A 261 -15.63 -12.60 28.33
N ASP A 262 -16.21 -11.93 29.34
CA ASP A 262 -15.64 -11.81 30.69
C ASP A 262 -16.11 -12.94 31.62
N SER A 263 -17.14 -13.70 31.22
CA SER A 263 -17.62 -14.87 31.95
C SER A 263 -16.88 -16.13 31.48
N GLN A 264 -16.21 -16.86 32.38
CA GLN A 264 -15.56 -18.14 32.07
C GLN A 264 -16.58 -19.28 31.79
N THR A 265 -17.87 -18.97 31.68
CA THR A 265 -18.97 -19.92 31.46
C THR A 265 -19.96 -19.34 30.45
N PRO A 266 -20.17 -19.98 29.29
CA PRO A 266 -21.20 -19.55 28.34
C PRO A 266 -22.57 -19.58 29.01
N HIS A 267 -23.26 -18.44 29.07
CA HIS A 267 -24.68 -18.40 29.40
C HIS A 267 -25.48 -18.81 28.15
N GLU A 268 -25.79 -20.10 28.04
CA GLU A 268 -26.60 -20.64 26.96
C GLU A 268 -28.09 -20.28 27.18
N LYS A 269 -28.53 -19.15 26.63
CA LYS A 269 -29.96 -18.77 26.60
C LYS A 269 -30.55 -19.24 25.27
N GLN A 270 -31.03 -20.49 25.21
CA GLN A 270 -31.72 -21.01 24.02
C GLN A 270 -33.09 -20.35 23.87
N LEU A 271 -33.23 -19.48 22.88
CA LEU A 271 -34.53 -18.93 22.51
C LEU A 271 -35.09 -19.70 21.31
N HIS A 272 -36.13 -20.51 21.54
CA HIS A 272 -36.88 -21.17 20.47
C HIS A 272 -38.11 -20.33 20.14
N GLN A 273 -38.10 -19.65 18.99
CA GLN A 273 -39.31 -19.07 18.43
C GLN A 273 -39.46 -19.42 16.95
N PRO A 274 -40.68 -19.78 16.49
CA PRO A 274 -40.96 -19.95 15.08
C PRO A 274 -40.96 -18.58 14.39
N LEU A 275 -40.20 -18.43 13.29
CA LEU A 275 -40.39 -17.32 12.36
C LEU A 275 -41.75 -17.50 11.67
N LEU A 276 -42.79 -16.91 12.25
CA LEU A 276 -44.11 -16.79 11.62
C LEU A 276 -44.32 -15.36 11.16
N VAL A 277 -44.38 -15.22 9.84
CA VAL A 277 -44.95 -14.11 9.05
C VAL A 277 -44.85 -12.72 9.68
N GLY A 278 -43.82 -11.97 9.28
CA GLY A 278 -43.94 -10.52 9.09
C GLY A 278 -44.01 -9.60 10.32
N GLU A 279 -43.98 -10.08 11.56
CA GLU A 279 -43.93 -9.18 12.73
C GLU A 279 -42.94 -9.59 13.83
N VAL A 280 -41.96 -8.70 14.00
CA VAL A 280 -41.40 -8.13 15.23
C VAL A 280 -41.64 -8.92 16.53
N GLY A 281 -40.67 -9.76 16.89
CA GLY A 281 -40.37 -10.07 18.28
C GLY A 281 -39.12 -9.30 18.69
N GLY A 282 -39.26 -8.32 19.58
CA GLY A 282 -38.09 -7.84 20.31
C GLY A 282 -37.61 -8.95 21.23
N PHE A 283 -36.32 -9.27 21.15
CA PHE A 283 -35.70 -10.20 22.08
C PHE A 283 -35.02 -9.41 23.18
N ASP A 284 -35.56 -9.47 24.39
CA ASP A 284 -34.89 -8.95 25.58
C ASP A 284 -33.88 -10.01 26.06
N ILE A 285 -32.61 -9.73 25.82
CA ILE A 285 -31.50 -10.58 26.29
C ILE A 285 -31.19 -10.20 27.73
#